data_AF-A0A485A958-F1
#
_entry.id   AF-A0A485A958-F1
#
_cell.length_a   1.000
_cell.length_b   1.000
_cell.length_c   1.000
_cell.angle_alpha   90.00
_cell.angle_beta   90.00
_cell.angle_gamma   90.00
#
_symmetry.space_group_name_H-M   'P 1'
#
loop_
_entity.id
_entity.type
_entity.pdbx_description
1 polymer ?
#
loop_
_entity_poly.entity_id
_entity_poly.type
_entity_poly.pdbx_seq_one_letter_code
_entity_poly.pdbx_strand_id
1 'polypeptide(L)'
;MLASLRAIWLVAPEAQLLECDNIASLDEQFHIALTEAAGNRELASILTNITNRIRIMRRLDFEYETRITQTYKEHAELLDAIEQRDEERAVALISAHIKGCLQRCQHHYPAPFAGRSRAAHTLIAAR
;
A
#
# COMPACT_ATOMS: atom_id res chain seq x y z
N MET A 1 2.00 8.93 16.12
CA MET A 1 2.20 8.19 14.85
C MET A 1 1.27 6.99 14.75
N LEU A 2 1.40 5.93 15.57
CA LEU A 2 0.52 4.74 15.50
C LEU A 2 -0.98 5.07 15.72
N ALA A 3 -1.29 5.95 16.68
CA ALA A 3 -2.69 6.38 16.93
C ALA A 3 -3.34 7.06 15.73
N SER A 4 -2.58 7.85 14.97
CA SER A 4 -3.05 8.52 13.75
C SER A 4 -3.33 7.51 12.63
N LEU A 5 -2.47 6.49 12.48
CA LEU A 5 -2.72 5.40 11.54
C LEU A 5 -3.98 4.62 11.91
N ARG A 6 -4.21 4.36 13.20
CA ARG A 6 -5.42 3.66 13.65
C ARG A 6 -6.70 4.43 13.35
N ALA A 7 -6.70 5.75 13.56
CA ALA A 7 -7.86 6.59 13.24
C ALA A 7 -8.24 6.54 11.75
N ILE A 8 -7.30 6.21 10.88
CA ILE A 8 -7.52 6.05 9.43
C ILE A 8 -7.97 4.63 9.10
N TRP A 9 -7.27 3.61 9.61
CA TRP A 9 -7.41 2.22 9.16
C TRP A 9 -8.37 1.37 9.99
N LEU A 10 -8.72 1.80 11.21
CA LEU A 10 -9.67 1.11 12.10
C LEU A 10 -10.98 1.90 12.18
N VAL A 11 -11.58 2.16 11.02
CA VAL A 11 -12.88 2.80 10.91
C VAL A 11 -13.97 1.77 10.58
N ALA A 12 -15.22 2.09 10.94
CA ALA A 12 -16.37 1.28 10.55
C ALA A 12 -16.48 1.22 9.01
N PRO A 13 -17.01 0.13 8.41
CA PRO A 13 -17.11 -0.02 6.96
C PRO A 13 -17.75 1.18 6.25
N GLU A 14 -18.73 1.83 6.88
CA GLU A 14 -19.48 2.96 6.35
C GLU A 14 -18.66 4.26 6.32
N ALA A 15 -17.55 4.32 7.08
CA ALA A 15 -16.62 5.44 7.15
C ALA A 15 -15.33 5.19 6.34
N GLN A 16 -15.23 4.05 5.65
CA GLN A 16 -14.10 3.77 4.76
C GLN A 16 -14.15 4.68 3.53
N LEU A 17 -12.99 5.20 3.14
CA LEU A 17 -12.86 5.98 1.92
C LEU A 17 -12.83 5.01 0.73
N LEU A 18 -13.69 5.27 -0.26
CA LEU A 18 -13.80 4.47 -1.48
C LEU A 18 -13.18 5.15 -2.71
N GLU A 19 -12.81 6.43 -2.59
CA GLU A 19 -12.16 7.17 -3.67
C GLU A 19 -10.71 6.69 -3.85
N CYS A 20 -10.39 6.14 -5.04
CA CYS A 20 -9.13 5.46 -5.33
C CYS A 20 -7.89 6.33 -5.04
N ASP A 21 -7.90 7.60 -5.43
CA ASP A 21 -6.75 8.49 -5.24
C ASP A 21 -6.49 8.80 -3.75
N ASN A 22 -7.56 8.94 -2.98
CA ASN A 22 -7.48 9.22 -1.55
C ASN A 22 -6.95 8.00 -0.79
N ILE A 23 -7.47 6.81 -1.06
CA ILE A 23 -7.01 5.59 -0.38
C ILE A 23 -5.57 5.24 -0.77
N ALA A 24 -5.17 5.47 -2.03
CA ALA A 24 -3.80 5.22 -2.47
C ALA A 24 -2.78 6.14 -1.79
N SER A 25 -3.16 7.40 -1.55
CA SER A 25 -2.32 8.32 -0.78
C SER A 25 -2.19 7.89 0.68
N LEU A 26 -3.28 7.41 1.29
CA LEU A 26 -3.26 6.92 2.67
C LEU A 26 -2.43 5.65 2.80
N ASP A 27 -2.54 4.71 1.86
CA ASP A 27 -1.72 3.50 1.78
C ASP A 27 -0.23 3.82 1.70
N GLU A 28 0.14 4.78 0.85
CA GLU A 28 1.51 5.25 0.75
C GLU A 28 2.03 5.86 2.07
N GLN A 29 1.21 6.70 2.71
CA GLN A 29 1.53 7.30 4.01
C GLN A 29 1.65 6.25 5.12
N PHE A 30 0.83 5.19 5.09
CA PHE A 30 0.91 4.09 6.04
C PHE A 30 2.27 3.40 6.00
N HIS A 31 2.75 3.05 4.81
CA HIS A 31 4.04 2.39 4.65
C HIS A 31 5.23 3.29 5.05
N ILE A 32 5.17 4.59 4.75
CA ILE A 32 6.17 5.57 5.21
C ILE A 32 6.17 5.65 6.73
N ALA A 33 5.00 5.75 7.36
CA ALA A 33 4.91 5.81 8.81
C ALA A 33 5.46 4.54 9.48
N LEU A 34 5.26 3.35 8.87
CA LEU A 34 5.85 2.10 9.37
C LEU A 34 7.38 2.08 9.26
N THR A 35 7.96 2.58 8.16
CA THR A 35 9.42 2.63 8.01
C THR A 35 10.05 3.61 9.01
N GLU A 36 9.39 4.75 9.26
CA GLU A 36 9.81 5.74 10.27
C GLU A 36 9.65 5.20 11.69
N ALA A 37 8.59 4.42 11.96
CA ALA A 37 8.31 3.82 13.26
C ALA A 37 9.27 2.71 13.66
N ALA A 38 9.81 1.98 12.68
CA ALA A 38 10.51 0.74 12.92
C ALA A 38 11.68 0.90 13.92
N GLY A 39 12.40 2.03 13.91
CA GLY A 39 13.59 2.28 14.75
C GLY A 39 14.77 1.32 14.51
N ASN A 40 14.49 0.15 13.94
CA ASN A 40 15.36 -0.89 13.46
C ASN A 40 15.66 -0.62 11.99
N ARG A 41 16.91 -0.22 11.73
CA ARG A 41 17.40 0.13 10.39
C ARG A 41 17.23 -0.99 9.37
N GLU A 42 17.30 -2.25 9.80
CA GLU A 42 17.14 -3.40 8.92
C GLU A 42 15.69 -3.49 8.42
N LEU A 43 14.72 -3.43 9.35
CA LEU A 43 13.30 -3.44 9.03
C LEU A 43 12.89 -2.22 8.18
N ALA A 44 13.40 -1.04 8.51
CA ALA A 44 13.15 0.18 7.74
C ALA A 44 13.69 0.09 6.29
N SER A 45 14.88 -0.47 6.10
CA SER A 45 15.50 -0.68 4.78
C SER A 45 14.68 -1.66 3.92
N ILE A 46 14.28 -2.79 4.52
CA ILE A 46 13.44 -3.80 3.86
C ILE A 46 12.10 -3.20 3.46
N LEU A 47 11.39 -2.57 4.40
CA LEU A 47 10.08 -1.95 4.15
C LEU A 47 10.17 -0.83 3.10
N THR A 48 11.23 -0.02 3.11
CA THR A 48 11.43 1.05 2.11
C THR A 48 11.66 0.47 0.71
N ASN A 49 12.55 -0.52 0.58
CA ASN A 49 12.86 -1.15 -0.70
C ASN A 49 11.60 -1.76 -1.33
N ILE A 50 10.80 -2.43 -0.50
CA ILE A 50 9.58 -3.08 -0.94
C ILE A 50 8.50 -2.05 -1.29
N THR A 51 8.28 -1.05 -0.42
CA THR A 51 7.25 -0.03 -0.63
C THR A 51 7.45 0.72 -1.95
N ASN A 52 8.71 1.01 -2.31
CA ASN A 52 9.05 1.64 -3.58
C ASN A 52 8.78 0.74 -4.79
N ARG A 53 9.05 -0.57 -4.69
CA ARG A 53 8.89 -1.51 -5.80
C ARG A 53 7.43 -1.77 -6.17
N ILE A 54 6.50 -1.62 -5.23
CA ILE A 54 5.07 -1.92 -5.46
C ILE A 54 4.17 -0.67 -5.53
N ARG A 55 4.72 0.55 -5.43
CA ARG A 55 3.92 1.80 -5.36
C ARG A 55 2.96 2.01 -6.54
N ILE A 56 3.42 1.84 -7.77
CA ILE A 56 2.58 2.02 -8.97
C ILE A 56 1.46 0.96 -9.00
N MET A 57 1.81 -0.27 -8.61
CA MET A 57 0.91 -1.40 -8.57
C MET A 57 -0.21 -1.26 -7.55
N ARG A 58 0.10 -0.79 -6.33
CA ARG A 58 -0.92 -0.54 -5.29
C ARG A 58 -1.94 0.52 -5.70
N ARG A 59 -1.52 1.56 -6.42
CA ARG A 59 -2.46 2.57 -6.96
C ARG A 59 -3.51 1.95 -7.89
N LEU A 60 -3.10 1.00 -8.74
CA LEU A 60 -3.99 0.30 -9.65
C LEU A 60 -4.92 -0.69 -8.93
N ASP A 61 -4.45 -1.32 -7.84
CA ASP A 61 -5.28 -2.24 -7.02
C ASP A 61 -6.54 -1.54 -6.46
N PHE A 62 -6.51 -0.22 -6.25
CA PHE A 62 -7.62 0.52 -5.66
C PHE A 62 -8.77 0.86 -6.63
N GLU A 63 -8.65 0.52 -7.92
CA GLU A 63 -9.77 0.61 -8.88
C GLU A 63 -10.93 -0.34 -8.53
N TYR A 64 -10.67 -1.34 -7.68
CA TYR A 64 -11.63 -2.34 -7.26
C TYR A 64 -12.01 -2.13 -5.78
N GLU A 65 -13.28 -1.86 -5.48
CA GLU A 65 -13.77 -1.66 -4.11
C GLU A 65 -13.45 -2.84 -3.16
N THR A 66 -13.51 -4.08 -3.67
CA THR A 66 -13.15 -5.27 -2.90
C THR A 66 -11.70 -5.24 -2.39
N ARG A 67 -10.80 -4.60 -3.14
CA ARG A 67 -9.40 -4.41 -2.76
C ARG A 67 -9.23 -3.31 -1.73
N ILE A 68 -10.04 -2.26 -1.78
CA ILE A 68 -10.08 -1.21 -0.76
C ILE A 68 -10.45 -1.85 0.59
N THR A 69 -11.57 -2.58 0.66
CA THR A 69 -12.02 -3.24 1.90
C THR A 69 -10.98 -4.24 2.43
N GLN A 70 -10.33 -4.99 1.53
CA GLN A 70 -9.29 -5.93 1.92
C GLN A 70 -8.05 -5.21 2.52
N THR A 71 -7.66 -4.08 1.94
CA THR A 71 -6.52 -3.28 2.44
C THR A 71 -6.79 -2.72 3.83
N TYR A 72 -8.01 -2.25 4.10
CA TYR A 72 -8.43 -1.85 5.44
C TYR A 72 -8.25 -2.97 6.47
N LYS A 73 -8.66 -4.21 6.13
CA LYS A 73 -8.48 -5.37 7.02
C LYS A 73 -7.02 -5.69 7.26
N GLU A 74 -6.23 -5.79 6.20
CA GLU A 74 -4.80 -6.12 6.27
C GLU A 74 -4.03 -5.07 7.11
N HIS A 75 -4.32 -3.78 6.94
CA HIS A 75 -3.69 -2.72 7.72
C HIS A 75 -4.14 -2.72 9.18
N ALA A 76 -5.42 -2.99 9.46
CA ALA A 76 -5.90 -3.12 10.83
C ALA A 76 -5.24 -4.29 11.58
N GLU A 77 -5.13 -5.46 10.94
CA GLU A 77 -4.47 -6.64 11.51
C GLU A 77 -2.97 -6.39 11.77
N LEU A 78 -2.29 -5.69 10.87
CA LEU A 78 -0.88 -5.34 11.06
C LEU A 78 -0.68 -4.35 12.21
N LEU A 79 -1.54 -3.33 12.31
CA LEU A 79 -1.50 -2.37 13.40
C LEU A 79 -1.77 -3.02 14.76
N ASP A 80 -2.67 -4.00 14.81
CA ASP A 80 -2.94 -4.82 16.00
C ASP A 80 -1.70 -5.63 16.42
N ALA A 81 -1.04 -6.32 15.48
CA ALA A 81 0.18 -7.07 15.76
C ALA A 81 1.32 -6.17 16.28
N ILE A 82 1.49 -4.98 15.71
CA ILE A 82 2.48 -4.00 16.15
C ILE A 82 2.19 -3.49 17.57
N GLU A 83 0.91 -3.21 17.89
CA GLU A 83 0.50 -2.76 19.22
C GLU A 83 0.75 -3.82 20.30
N GLN A 84 0.50 -5.09 19.95
CA GLN A 84 0.78 -6.24 20.82
C GLN A 84 2.27 -6.58 20.91
N ARG A 85 3.13 -5.90 20.13
CA ARG A 85 4.56 -6.18 19.99
C ARG A 85 4.86 -7.61 19.53
N ASP A 86 3.97 -8.16 18.72
CA ASP A 86 4.12 -9.48 18.10
C ASP A 86 4.88 -9.33 16.77
N GLU A 87 6.21 -9.33 16.87
CA GLU A 87 7.11 -9.10 15.73
C GLU A 87 6.95 -10.17 14.64
N GLU A 88 6.82 -11.44 15.04
CA GLU A 88 6.70 -12.55 14.10
C GLU A 88 5.41 -12.43 13.28
N ARG A 89 4.29 -12.17 13.95
CA ARG A 89 3.01 -11.93 13.29
C ARG A 89 3.05 -10.70 12.40
N ALA A 90 3.63 -9.59 12.87
CA ALA A 90 3.74 -8.36 12.08
C ALA A 90 4.55 -8.58 10.78
N VAL A 91 5.69 -9.29 10.87
CA VAL A 91 6.53 -9.64 9.72
C VAL A 91 5.80 -10.58 8.75
N ALA A 92 5.06 -11.56 9.27
CA ALA A 92 4.26 -12.47 8.45
C ALA A 92 3.16 -11.71 7.68
N LEU A 93 2.41 -10.84 8.36
CA LEU A 93 1.33 -10.06 7.78
C LEU A 93 1.81 -9.11 6.67
N ILE A 94 2.87 -8.32 6.94
CA ILE A 94 3.37 -7.39 5.93
C ILE A 94 3.96 -8.14 4.73
N SER A 95 4.65 -9.25 4.97
CA SER A 95 5.19 -10.11 3.91
C SER A 95 4.08 -10.70 3.03
N ALA A 96 2.97 -11.13 3.63
CA ALA A 96 1.81 -11.65 2.91
C ALA A 96 1.12 -10.56 2.08
N HIS A 97 0.91 -9.38 2.65
CA HIS A 97 0.34 -8.20 1.97
C HIS A 97 1.15 -7.85 0.70
N ILE A 98 2.47 -7.76 0.83
CA ILE A 98 3.40 -7.46 -0.27
C ILE A 98 3.36 -8.54 -1.35
N LYS A 99 3.50 -9.82 -0.95
CA LYS A 99 3.49 -10.94 -1.90
C LYS A 99 2.18 -11.01 -2.67
N GLY A 100 1.06 -10.77 -1.99
CA GLY A 100 -0.25 -10.69 -2.61
C GLY A 100 -0.32 -9.63 -3.69
N CYS A 101 0.22 -8.44 -3.43
CA CYS A 101 0.27 -7.35 -4.41
C CYS A 101 1.10 -7.73 -5.64
N LEU A 102 2.29 -8.33 -5.42
CA LEU A 102 3.16 -8.80 -6.51
C LEU A 102 2.50 -9.91 -7.36
N GLN A 103 1.86 -10.89 -6.72
CA GLN A 103 1.22 -12.01 -7.42
C GLN A 103 0.01 -11.53 -8.24
N ARG A 104 -0.81 -10.63 -7.69
CA ARG A 104 -1.92 -10.02 -8.43
C ARG A 104 -1.43 -9.27 -9.65
N CYS A 105 -0.32 -8.55 -9.52
CA CYS A 105 0.26 -7.84 -10.64
C CYS A 105 0.75 -8.75 -11.76
N GLN A 106 1.32 -9.92 -11.42
CA GLN A 106 1.69 -10.91 -12.43
C GLN A 106 0.48 -11.47 -13.20
N HIS A 107 -0.69 -11.52 -12.54
CA HIS A 107 -1.89 -12.12 -13.11
C HIS A 107 -2.79 -11.10 -13.85
N HIS A 108 -2.96 -9.91 -13.28
CA HIS A 108 -3.86 -8.86 -13.79
C HIS A 108 -3.17 -7.90 -14.78
N TYR A 109 -1.84 -7.81 -14.73
CA TYR A 109 -1.03 -6.97 -15.60
C TYR A 109 0.16 -7.77 -16.17
N PRO A 110 -0.05 -8.66 -17.16
CA PRO A 110 1.06 -9.32 -17.85
C PRO A 110 1.96 -8.23 -18.45
N ALA A 111 3.24 -8.27 -18.09
CA ALA A 111 4.17 -7.17 -18.32
C ALA A 111 4.09 -6.56 -19.74
N PRO A 112 4.17 -5.22 -19.82
CA PRO A 112 4.86 -4.57 -20.92
C PRO A 112 5.78 -3.47 -20.39
N PHE A 113 6.71 -3.81 -19.50
CA PHE A 113 7.78 -2.89 -19.09
C PHE A 113 9.20 -3.39 -19.43
N ALA A 114 9.29 -4.34 -20.36
CA ALA A 114 10.49 -4.51 -21.18
C ALA A 114 10.29 -3.70 -22.47
N GLY A 115 10.60 -2.41 -22.42
CA GLY A 115 10.69 -1.55 -23.60
C GLY A 115 9.40 -0.83 -24.00
N ARG A 116 9.29 0.43 -23.58
CA ARG A 116 8.89 1.55 -24.46
C ARG A 116 9.05 2.87 -23.70
N SER A 117 10.19 3.53 -23.93
CA SER A 117 10.22 4.99 -23.93
C SER A 117 9.49 5.45 -25.19
N ARG A 118 8.28 6.00 -25.04
CA ARG A 118 7.77 7.16 -25.80
C ARG A 118 6.33 7.51 -25.44
N ALA A 119 6.16 8.80 -25.19
CA ALA A 119 5.00 9.64 -25.48
C ALA A 119 3.71 9.42 -24.66
N ALA A 120 3.55 10.23 -23.62
CA ALA A 120 2.26 10.71 -23.16
C ALA A 120 2.41 12.11 -22.53
N HIS A 121 2.51 13.13 -23.37
CA HIS A 121 2.04 14.49 -23.03
C HIS A 121 1.36 15.02 -24.30
N THR A 122 0.05 14.88 -24.32
CA THR A 122 -0.83 15.42 -25.36
C THR A 122 -1.50 16.66 -24.80
N LEU A 123 -1.66 17.67 -25.66
CA LEU A 123 -2.60 18.81 -25.57
C LEU A 123 -2.17 20.03 -24.75
N ILE A 124 -1.47 20.95 -25.43
CA ILE A 124 -1.85 22.37 -25.37
C ILE A 124 -2.90 22.56 -26.47
N ALA A 125 -4.14 22.81 -26.05
CA ALA A 125 -5.21 23.26 -26.92
C ALA A 125 -5.27 24.79 -26.91
N ALA A 126 -5.50 25.36 -28.11
CA ALA A 126 -6.20 26.62 -28.37
C ALA A 126 -5.58 27.94 -27.87
N ARG A 127 -4.78 28.59 -28.72
CA ARG A 127 -5.10 29.87 -29.39
C ARG A 127 -3.99 30.29 -30.35
#